data_AF-A0A3Q3F8A7-F1
#
_entry.id   AF-A0A3Q3F8A7-F1
#
_cell.length_a   1.000
_cell.length_b   1.000
_cell.length_c   1.000
_cell.angle_alpha   90.00
_cell.angle_beta   90.00
_cell.angle_gamma   90.00
#
_symmetry.space_group_name_H-M   'P 1'
#
loop_
_entity.id
_entity.type
_entity.pdbx_description
1 polymer ?
#
loop_
_entity_poly.entity_id
_entity_poly.type
_entity_poly.pdbx_seq_one_letter_code
_entity_poly.pdbx_strand_id
1 'polypeptide(L)' 'MGAGLSRPIPVRRGIRQGCPISGQLYSLAIEPLLCRLRVSKAAADLMAYCDAHIRDDPLIMPVPASENPFREKKFFCSIL' A
#
# COMPACT_ATOMS: atom_id res chain seq x y z
N MET A 1 16.96 -3.97 -14.96
CA MET A 1 16.70 -4.13 -13.52
C MET A 1 15.32 -4.75 -13.36
N GLY A 2 15.23 -6.02 -12.94
CA GLY A 2 13.99 -6.81 -12.97
C GLY A 2 13.27 -6.85 -11.61
N ALA A 3 11.94 -6.74 -11.65
CA ALA A 3 11.02 -6.71 -10.52
C ALA A 3 10.87 -8.06 -9.80
N GLY A 4 11.92 -8.52 -9.12
CA GLY A 4 11.96 -9.80 -8.40
C GLY A 4 11.81 -9.65 -6.89
N LEU A 5 10.68 -9.15 -6.38
CA LEU A 5 10.41 -9.16 -4.93
C LEU A 5 9.92 -10.53 -4.42
N SER A 6 9.65 -11.48 -5.32
CA SER A 6 9.25 -12.85 -4.96
C SER A 6 9.90 -13.87 -5.89
N ARG A 7 10.36 -14.99 -5.32
CA ARG A 7 10.85 -16.13 -6.10
C ARG A 7 9.70 -16.62 -7.00
N PRO A 8 9.96 -17.02 -8.25
CA PRO A 8 8.93 -17.58 -9.11
C PRO A 8 8.29 -18.79 -8.42
N ILE A 9 6.96 -18.81 -8.32
CA ILE A 9 6.23 -19.95 -7.75
C ILE A 9 6.34 -21.10 -8.75
N PRO A 10 6.89 -22.28 -8.36
CA PRO A 10 7.03 -23.40 -9.26
C PRO A 10 5.66 -24.03 -9.53
N VAL A 11 5.05 -23.71 -10.67
CA VAL A 11 3.84 -24.37 -11.17
C VAL A 11 4.24 -25.69 -11.82
N ARG A 12 4.01 -26.80 -11.13
CA ARG A 12 4.45 -28.14 -11.59
C ARG A 12 3.60 -28.72 -12.71
N ARG A 13 2.33 -28.30 -12.85
CA ARG A 13 1.39 -28.74 -13.89
C ARG A 13 0.37 -27.64 -14.20
N GLY A 14 -0.01 -27.51 -15.46
CA GLY A 14 -1.05 -26.57 -15.93
C GLY A 14 -2.38 -27.24 -16.23
N ILE A 15 -3.21 -26.54 -17.00
CA ILE A 15 -4.52 -27.01 -17.46
C ILE A 15 -4.34 -28.18 -18.43
N ARG A 16 -5.11 -29.25 -18.25
CA ARG A 16 -5.12 -30.40 -19.17
C ARG A 16 -6.05 -30.12 -20.35
N GLN A 17 -5.53 -30.17 -21.58
CA GLN A 17 -6.35 -30.03 -22.79
C GLN A 17 -7.44 -31.11 -22.85
N GLY A 18 -8.63 -30.73 -23.30
CA GLY A 18 -9.78 -31.62 -23.46
C GLY A 18 -10.56 -31.95 -22.17
N CYS A 19 -10.09 -31.54 -20.98
CA CYS A 19 -10.83 -31.74 -19.74
C CYS A 19 -11.67 -30.50 -19.39
N PRO A 20 -13.01 -30.58 -19.37
CA PRO A 20 -13.89 -29.42 -19.21
C PRO A 20 -13.73 -28.70 -17.86
N ILE A 21 -13.33 -29.42 -16.79
CA ILE A 21 -13.20 -28.85 -15.44
C ILE A 21 -11.77 -28.39 -15.09
N SER A 22 -10.78 -28.73 -15.93
CA SER A 22 -9.36 -28.53 -15.59
C SER A 22 -8.97 -27.06 -15.40
N GLY A 23 -9.56 -26.14 -16.16
CA GLY A 23 -9.33 -24.70 -16.00
C GLY A 23 -9.90 -24.18 -14.68
N GLN A 24 -11.11 -24.60 -14.32
CA GLN A 24 -11.74 -24.20 -13.06
C GLN A 24 -10.95 -24.71 -11.85
N LEU A 25 -10.53 -25.98 -11.86
CA LEU A 25 -9.70 -26.56 -10.80
C LEU A 25 -8.35 -25.86 -10.67
N TYR A 26 -7.73 -25.48 -11.80
CA TYR A 26 -6.49 -24.72 -11.78
C TYR A 26 -6.68 -23.33 -11.13
N SER A 27 -7.76 -22.62 -11.48
CA SER A 27 -8.10 -21.32 -10.87
C SER A 27 -8.30 -21.46 -9.35
N LEU A 28 -9.13 -22.41 -8.91
CA LEU A 28 -9.36 -22.66 -7.48
C LEU A 28 -8.06 -22.99 -6.72
N ALA A 29 -7.13 -23.70 -7.35
CA ALA A 29 -5.85 -24.03 -6.75
C ALA A 29 -4.90 -22.83 -6.61
N ILE A 30 -4.87 -21.93 -7.61
CA ILE A 30 -3.86 -20.86 -7.66
C ILE A 30 -4.35 -19.51 -7.12
N GLU A 31 -5.64 -19.22 -7.21
CA GLU A 31 -6.22 -17.94 -6.84
C GLU A 31 -5.98 -17.55 -5.37
N PRO A 32 -6.11 -18.45 -4.37
CA PRO A 32 -5.83 -18.10 -2.97
C PRO A 32 -4.37 -17.67 -2.76
N LEU A 33 -3.42 -18.32 -3.42
CA LEU A 33 -1.99 -17.97 -3.35
C LEU A 33 -1.72 -16.61 -3.98
N LEU A 34 -2.28 -16.36 -5.17
CA LEU A 34 -2.15 -15.08 -5.85
C LEU A 34 -2.78 -13.93 -5.05
N CYS A 35 -3.94 -14.16 -4.45
CA CYS A 35 -4.59 -13.19 -3.58
C CYS A 35 -3.69 -12.79 -2.42
N ARG A 36 -3.12 -13.76 -1.69
CA ARG A 36 -2.19 -13.49 -0.58
C ARG A 36 -0.95 -12.70 -1.02
N LEU A 37 -0.36 -13.06 -2.17
CA LEU A 37 0.81 -12.34 -2.69
C LEU A 37 0.49 -10.90 -3.11
N ARG A 38 -0.67 -10.67 -3.73
CA ARG A 38 -1.08 -9.33 -4.14
C ARG A 38 -1.36 -8.44 -2.93
N VAL A 39 -2.04 -8.99 -1.92
CA VAL A 39 -2.33 -8.26 -0.67
C VAL A 39 -1.05 -7.94 0.08
N SER A 40 -0.11 -8.88 0.20
CA SER A 40 1.15 -8.62 0.89
C SER A 40 1.99 -7.57 0.17
N LYS A 41 2.03 -7.59 -1.16
CA LYS A 41 2.70 -6.57 -1.96
C LYS A 41 2.04 -5.20 -1.82
N ALA A 42 0.72 -5.12 -1.94
CA ALA A 42 -0.02 -3.88 -1.78
C ALA A 42 0.16 -3.28 -0.37
N ALA A 43 0.16 -4.12 0.68
CA ALA A 43 0.44 -3.67 2.04
C ALA A 43 1.86 -3.10 2.18
N ALA A 44 2.86 -3.76 1.61
CA ALA A 44 4.24 -3.25 1.62
C ALA A 44 4.37 -1.91 0.89
N ASP A 45 3.68 -1.77 -0.24
CA ASP A 45 3.70 -0.52 -1.02
C ASP A 45 3.01 0.62 -0.28
N LEU A 46 1.89 0.36 0.39
CA LEU A 46 1.21 1.33 1.23
C LEU A 46 2.07 1.76 2.42
N MET A 47 2.72 0.83 3.11
CA MET A 47 3.63 1.16 4.22
C MET A 47 4.80 2.03 3.73
N ALA A 48 5.44 1.65 2.62
CA ALA A 48 6.53 2.42 2.04
C ALA A 48 6.10 3.85 1.64
N TYR A 49 4.88 3.99 1.11
CA TYR A 49 4.32 5.30 0.78
C TYR A 49 4.11 6.16 2.04
N CYS A 50 3.49 5.59 3.08
CA CYS A 50 3.27 6.28 4.34
C CYS A 50 4.61 6.68 4.98
N ASP A 51 5.57 5.77 5.08
CA ASP A 51 6.89 6.04 5.67
C ASP A 51 7.63 7.17 4.94
N ALA A 52 7.47 7.26 3.62
CA ALA A 52 8.08 8.31 2.81
C ALA A 52 7.46 9.70 3.03
N HIS A 53 6.17 9.78 3.38
CA HIS A 53 5.42 11.06 3.46
C HIS A 53 4.98 11.44 4.89
N ILE A 54 5.16 10.56 5.87
CA ILE A 54 4.71 10.80 7.26
C ILE A 54 5.32 12.07 7.87
N ARG A 55 6.51 12.47 7.43
CA ARG A 55 7.20 13.67 7.93
C ARG A 55 6.57 14.97 7.43
N ASP A 56 5.90 14.90 6.29
CA ASP A 56 5.28 16.05 5.64
C ASP A 56 3.79 16.19 5.99
N ASP A 57 3.23 15.25 6.77
CA ASP A 57 1.85 15.30 7.24
C ASP A 57 1.73 16.12 8.55
N PRO A 58 1.16 17.35 8.51
CA PRO A 58 1.06 18.21 9.70
C PRO A 58 0.14 17.65 10.79
N LEU A 59 -0.71 16.69 10.46
CA LEU A 59 -1.62 16.04 11.41
C LEU A 59 -0.93 14.93 12.20
N ILE A 60 0.11 14.31 11.63
CA ILE A 60 0.92 13.30 12.30
C ILE A 60 2.16 13.92 12.94
N MET A 61 2.84 14.82 12.23
CA MET A 61 3.99 15.59 12.70
C MET A 61 3.57 17.05 12.93
N PRO A 62 3.29 17.46 14.17
CA PRO A 62 2.78 18.80 14.44
C PRO A 62 3.76 19.88 13.98
N VAL A 63 3.24 20.83 13.22
CA VAL A 63 4.00 22.01 12.77
C VAL A 63 3.98 23.11 13.83
N PRO A 64 4.99 24.01 13.85
CA PRO A 64 4.98 25.18 14.73
C PRO A 64 3.74 26.04 14.52
N ALA A 65 3.28 26.70 15.60
CA ALA A 65 2.10 27.55 15.56
C ALA A 65 2.19 28.69 14.51
N SER A 66 3.39 29.16 14.14
CA SER A 66 3.60 30.16 13.09
C SER A 66 3.28 29.65 11.68
N GLU A 67 3.45 28.36 11.42
CA GLU A 67 3.21 27.73 10.12
C GLU A 67 1.76 27.23 10.01
N ASN A 68 1.07 27.05 11.15
CA ASN A 68 -0.32 26.66 11.17
C ASN A 68 -1.24 27.80 10.68
N PRO A 69 -1.93 27.66 9.53
CA PRO A 69 -2.85 28.67 9.01
C PRO A 69 -4.09 28.87 9.89
N PHE A 70 -4.42 27.90 10.75
CA PHE A 70 -5.52 27.95 11.70
C PHE A 70 -5.12 28.52 13.07
N ARG A 71 -3.90 29.08 13.22
CA ARG A 71 -3.45 29.70 14.46
C ARG A 71 -4.30 30.94 14.79
N GLU A 72 -4.61 31.10 16.08
CA GLU A 72 -5.15 32.36 16.59
C GLU A 72 -4.22 33.53 16.26
N LYS A 73 -4.78 34.57 15.62
CA LYS A 73 -4.08 35.83 15.40
C LYS A 73 -4.04 36.57 16.74
N LYS A 74 -2.85 36.71 17.31
CA LYS A 74 -2.64 37.64 18.44
C LYS A 74 -2.81 39.06 17.91
N PHE A 75 -4.00 39.62 18.09
CA PHE A 75 -4.18 41.07 18.00
C PHE A 75 -3.54 41.67 19.24
N PHE A 76 -2.55 42.55 19.04
CA PHE A 76 -2.07 43.39 20.12
C PHE A 76 -3.18 44.38 20.45
N CYS A 77 -3.90 44.15 21.55
CA CYS A 77 -4.72 45.19 22.15
C CYS A 77 -3.77 46.21 22.78
N SER A 78 -3.40 47.24 22.01
CA SER A 78 -2.86 48.47 22.58
C SER A 78 -4.06 49.27 23.08
N ILE A 79 -4.31 49.21 24.38
CA ILE A 79 -5.18 50.17 25.05
C ILE A 79 -4.42 51.51 24.99
N LEU A 80 -4.89 52.41 24.14
CA LEU A 80 -4.52 53.83 24.11
C LEU A 80 -5.24 54.57 25.22
#